data_AF-A0A3M1QGM7-F1
#
_entry.id   AF-A0A3M1QGM7-F1
#
_cell.length_a   1.000
_cell.length_b   1.000
_cell.length_c   1.000
_cell.angle_alpha   90.00
_cell.angle_beta   90.00
_cell.angle_gamma   90.00
#
_symmetry.space_group_name_H-M   'P 1'
#
loop_
_entity.id
_entity.type
_entity.pdbx_description
1 polymer ?
#
loop_
_entity_poly.entity_id
_entity_poly.type
_entity_poly.pdbx_seq_one_letter_code
_entity_poly.pdbx_strand_id
1 'polypeptide(L)'
;MNDEPEITPEDQSDAEIGHIDADELRYAPPLDEGADDAALLDADEAQTTDDPDAFVIDGEVVIIEARDDEALVDEAPIDDDAPTDEAPIDDGEADEATIETEDEKPATSTRTVTGELDVEAALAAISRLTEDRPIRRRPPPKAEQEEPEPETPHFIDFPMPPPITMRRGSMASVVPGILLILIGVWLTLALNTDTTPSGGVVAAVIVVAVAITFLTQWLSSKRWSVGTLLVALLLLLGTGVTFILTQTDSLDFTEGWPLYIGVVGVTLLLTSFLTRASTQRPFVAGLALIVASAAGLVVTADLLSEDLLDTVASLWPVAIIIVIILWVLPTIPRRRRRVRRG
;
A
#
# COMPACT_ATOMS: atom_id res chain seq x y z
N MET A 1 2.50 -57.91 -42.78
CA MET A 1 3.56 -58.74 -42.18
C MET A 1 4.68 -57.80 -41.79
N ASN A 2 4.64 -57.37 -40.53
CA ASN A 2 5.74 -56.79 -39.74
C ASN A 2 5.14 -56.49 -38.36
N ASP A 3 5.27 -57.49 -37.50
CA ASP A 3 5.70 -57.47 -36.10
C ASP A 3 5.23 -56.31 -35.20
N GLU A 4 4.14 -56.56 -34.47
CA GLU A 4 3.87 -55.91 -33.18
C GLU A 4 4.57 -56.71 -32.07
N PRO A 5 5.35 -56.07 -31.18
CA PRO A 5 5.93 -56.75 -30.04
C PRO A 5 4.85 -57.02 -28.98
N GLU A 6 4.63 -58.31 -28.75
CA GLU A 6 3.88 -58.89 -27.65
C GLU A 6 4.57 -58.55 -26.32
N ILE A 7 3.94 -57.67 -25.53
CA ILE A 7 4.41 -57.33 -24.17
C ILE A 7 3.79 -58.36 -23.21
N THR A 8 4.59 -59.35 -22.83
CA THR A 8 4.30 -60.28 -21.74
C THR A 8 4.35 -59.56 -20.38
N PRO A 9 3.33 -59.71 -19.52
CA PRO A 9 3.38 -59.20 -18.15
C PRO A 9 4.03 -60.28 -17.27
N GLU A 10 5.35 -60.27 -17.20
CA GLU A 10 6.09 -60.94 -16.14
C GLU A 10 6.83 -59.89 -15.32
N ASP A 11 6.74 -60.06 -14.00
CA ASP A 11 7.58 -59.42 -12.98
C ASP A 11 7.16 -58.02 -12.49
N GLN A 12 6.08 -57.99 -11.70
CA GLN A 12 6.03 -57.11 -10.53
C GLN A 12 5.90 -57.97 -9.28
N SER A 13 7.05 -58.55 -8.94
CA SER A 13 7.37 -59.03 -7.61
C SER A 13 7.25 -57.88 -6.60
N ASP A 14 6.38 -58.08 -5.61
CA ASP A 14 6.63 -57.78 -4.20
C ASP A 14 7.35 -56.47 -3.86
N ALA A 15 6.63 -55.34 -4.03
CA ALA A 15 6.85 -54.18 -3.16
C ALA A 15 5.83 -54.27 -2.02
N GLU A 16 6.20 -55.05 -1.02
CA GLU A 16 5.63 -55.13 0.32
C GLU A 16 5.36 -53.72 0.86
N ILE A 17 4.12 -53.26 0.74
CA ILE A 17 3.63 -52.06 1.44
C ILE A 17 3.50 -52.47 2.89
N GLY A 18 4.56 -52.20 3.65
CA GLY A 18 4.58 -52.29 5.10
C GLY A 18 3.40 -51.51 5.67
N HIS A 19 2.48 -52.26 6.27
CA HIS A 19 1.42 -51.77 7.11
C HIS A 19 2.08 -51.06 8.31
N ILE A 20 2.09 -49.72 8.30
CA ILE A 20 2.56 -48.96 9.46
C ILE A 20 1.42 -49.00 10.48
N ASP A 21 1.56 -49.92 11.43
CA ASP A 21 0.72 -50.03 12.61
C ASP A 21 0.75 -48.72 13.40
N ALA A 22 -0.43 -48.21 13.72
CA ALA A 22 -0.65 -46.98 14.49
C ALA A 22 -0.40 -47.14 16.00
N ASP A 23 0.35 -48.17 16.42
CA ASP A 23 0.53 -48.55 17.83
C ASP A 23 1.99 -48.56 18.31
N GLU A 24 2.95 -48.05 17.52
CA GLU A 24 4.34 -47.93 17.98
C GLU A 24 4.59 -46.64 18.81
N LEU A 25 4.26 -46.77 20.10
CA LEU A 25 5.13 -46.46 21.23
C LEU A 25 5.67 -45.01 21.29
N ARG A 26 5.13 -44.13 22.13
CA ARG A 26 5.20 -44.22 23.61
C ARG A 26 6.47 -44.94 24.10
N TYR A 27 7.63 -44.36 23.85
CA TYR A 27 8.83 -44.64 24.64
C TYR A 27 9.64 -43.36 24.83
N ALA A 28 9.22 -42.55 25.82
CA ALA A 28 10.10 -41.57 26.43
C ALA A 28 11.03 -42.35 27.38
N PRO A 29 12.36 -42.30 27.20
CA PRO A 29 13.28 -42.94 28.14
C PRO A 29 13.18 -42.26 29.51
N PRO A 30 13.23 -43.02 30.62
CA PRO A 30 13.26 -42.45 31.95
C PRO A 30 14.59 -41.72 32.17
N LEU A 31 14.49 -40.58 32.86
CA LEU A 31 15.60 -39.77 33.35
C LEU A 31 16.53 -40.63 34.23
N ASP A 32 17.79 -40.69 33.83
CA ASP A 32 18.88 -41.23 34.64
C ASP A 32 19.27 -40.17 35.67
N GLU A 33 18.66 -40.25 36.85
CA GLU A 33 19.13 -39.61 38.08
C GLU A 33 20.38 -40.37 38.58
N GLY A 34 21.55 -39.91 38.13
CA GLY A 34 22.86 -40.38 38.56
C GLY A 34 23.72 -39.21 39.00
N ALA A 35 23.86 -39.08 40.32
CA ALA A 35 24.53 -38.01 41.05
C ALA A 35 26.03 -37.83 40.72
N ASP A 36 26.54 -36.69 41.21
CA ASP A 36 27.94 -36.39 41.55
C ASP A 36 28.81 -35.78 40.43
N ASP A 37 28.87 -34.45 40.34
CA ASP A 37 30.00 -33.72 40.94
C ASP A 37 29.91 -32.19 40.80
N ALA A 38 30.08 -31.56 41.96
CA ALA A 38 30.36 -30.17 42.26
C ALA A 38 31.04 -29.30 41.17
N ALA A 39 30.30 -28.28 40.71
CA ALA A 39 30.80 -26.93 40.43
C ALA A 39 29.59 -25.99 40.34
N LEU A 40 29.08 -25.46 41.46
CA LEU A 40 29.37 -24.06 41.83
C LEU A 40 29.71 -23.19 40.62
N LEU A 41 28.69 -22.63 39.98
CA LEU A 41 28.68 -21.23 39.55
C LEU A 41 27.22 -20.77 39.44
N ASP A 42 26.91 -19.79 40.29
CA ASP A 42 25.71 -18.98 40.27
C ASP A 42 25.37 -18.48 38.87
N ALA A 43 24.13 -18.65 38.42
CA ALA A 43 23.43 -17.72 37.54
C ALA A 43 21.98 -18.15 37.31
N ASP A 44 21.10 -17.44 37.99
CA ASP A 44 19.80 -16.96 37.51
C ASP A 44 18.77 -17.98 36.99
N GLU A 45 17.86 -18.24 37.92
CA GLU A 45 16.51 -18.74 37.75
C GLU A 45 15.70 -17.78 36.86
N ALA A 46 15.79 -17.92 35.54
CA ALA A 46 14.89 -17.26 34.60
C ALA A 46 13.52 -17.95 34.63
N GLN A 47 12.71 -17.52 35.58
CA GLN A 47 11.29 -17.74 35.68
C GLN A 47 10.61 -17.26 34.39
N THR A 48 10.21 -18.18 33.52
CA THR A 48 9.34 -17.90 32.36
C THR A 48 7.97 -17.49 32.86
N THR A 49 7.78 -16.19 33.05
CA THR A 49 6.49 -15.55 33.22
C THR A 49 5.83 -15.49 31.83
N ASP A 50 4.75 -16.25 31.65
CA ASP A 50 3.81 -16.13 30.54
C ASP A 50 3.05 -14.79 30.67
N ASP A 51 3.74 -13.68 30.40
CA ASP A 51 3.16 -12.34 30.34
C ASP A 51 3.20 -11.85 28.88
N PRO A 52 2.06 -11.75 28.17
CA PRO A 52 2.01 -11.52 26.72
C PRO A 52 2.52 -10.13 26.27
N ASP A 53 2.91 -9.25 27.19
CA ASP A 53 3.30 -7.87 26.90
C ASP A 53 4.80 -7.56 27.11
N ALA A 54 5.62 -8.55 27.50
CA ALA A 54 7.06 -8.36 27.68
C ALA A 54 7.84 -8.47 26.35
N PHE A 55 8.37 -7.36 25.85
CA PHE A 55 9.30 -7.33 24.69
C PHE A 55 10.75 -7.24 25.18
N VAL A 56 11.59 -8.20 24.77
CA VAL A 56 13.04 -8.18 25.03
C VAL A 56 13.76 -7.56 23.82
N ILE A 57 14.48 -6.45 24.03
CA ILE A 57 15.35 -5.82 23.03
C ILE A 57 16.77 -5.82 23.62
N ASP A 58 17.74 -6.42 22.93
CA ASP A 58 19.15 -6.51 23.33
C ASP A 58 19.43 -7.07 24.74
N GLY A 59 18.61 -8.03 25.19
CA GLY A 59 18.82 -8.74 26.46
C GLY A 59 18.38 -7.97 27.70
N GLU A 60 17.80 -6.78 27.54
CA GLU A 60 17.15 -6.03 28.61
C GLU A 60 15.63 -6.24 28.51
N VAL A 61 15.03 -6.66 29.62
CA VAL A 61 13.57 -6.83 29.74
C VAL A 61 12.98 -5.44 29.98
N VAL A 62 12.37 -4.86 28.95
CA VAL A 62 11.70 -3.57 29.06
C VAL A 62 10.22 -3.82 29.38
N ILE A 63 9.85 -3.64 30.64
CA ILE A 63 8.44 -3.67 31.07
C ILE A 63 7.84 -2.31 30.70
N ILE A 64 6.94 -2.29 29.71
CA ILE A 64 6.18 -1.10 29.36
C ILE A 64 5.03 -1.00 30.36
N GLU A 65 5.25 -0.29 31.47
CA GLU A 65 4.15 0.10 32.34
C GLU A 65 3.19 0.98 31.54
N ALA A 66 1.98 0.46 31.28
CA ALA A 66 0.87 1.24 30.75
C ALA A 66 0.55 2.32 31.79
N ARG A 67 1.07 3.52 31.54
CA ARG A 67 0.82 4.70 32.35
C ARG A 67 -0.59 5.20 32.04
N ASP A 68 -1.55 4.74 32.85
CA ASP A 68 -2.90 5.31 32.94
C ASP A 68 -2.81 6.73 33.53
N ASP A 69 -2.32 7.69 32.73
CA ASP A 69 -2.48 9.11 33.01
C ASP A 69 -3.90 9.53 32.55
N GLU A 70 -4.94 9.06 33.25
CA GLU A 70 -6.24 9.76 33.28
C GLU A 70 -6.06 11.06 34.08
N ALA A 71 -5.40 12.03 33.45
CA ALA A 71 -5.43 13.40 33.90
C ALA A 71 -6.84 13.94 33.71
N LEU A 72 -7.61 13.94 34.80
CA LEU A 72 -8.84 14.69 35.01
C LEU A 72 -8.66 16.11 34.47
N VAL A 73 -9.20 16.38 33.28
CA VAL A 73 -9.42 17.73 32.78
C VAL A 73 -10.68 18.22 33.49
N ASP A 74 -10.45 19.00 34.54
CA ASP A 74 -11.45 19.80 35.23
C ASP A 74 -11.99 20.83 34.22
N GLU A 75 -13.13 20.52 33.58
CA GLU A 75 -13.87 21.46 32.75
C GLU A 75 -14.39 22.59 33.63
N ALA A 76 -13.67 23.72 33.62
CA ALA A 76 -14.17 24.96 34.18
C ALA A 76 -15.45 25.39 33.43
N PRO A 77 -16.49 25.85 34.15
CA PRO A 77 -17.71 26.33 33.53
C PRO A 77 -17.42 27.60 32.73
N ILE A 78 -17.69 27.55 31.44
CA ILE A 78 -17.70 28.71 30.55
C ILE A 78 -19.02 29.46 30.82
N ASP A 79 -18.97 30.45 31.71
CA ASP A 79 -19.93 31.56 31.74
C ASP A 79 -19.55 32.53 30.60
N ASP A 80 -20.25 32.44 29.47
CA ASP A 80 -20.16 33.42 28.37
C ASP A 80 -21.54 34.04 28.13
N ASP A 81 -22.01 34.77 29.14
CA ASP A 81 -23.09 35.76 29.02
C ASP A 81 -22.51 37.04 28.36
N ALA A 82 -22.35 37.00 27.03
CA ALA A 82 -22.12 38.21 26.24
C ALA A 82 -23.48 38.72 25.70
N PRO A 83 -23.88 39.98 26.00
CA PRO A 83 -25.10 40.55 25.44
C PRO A 83 -24.90 40.86 23.95
N THR A 84 -25.69 40.21 23.10
CA THR A 84 -25.84 40.54 21.68
C THR A 84 -26.56 41.89 21.55
N ASP A 85 -25.77 42.94 21.33
CA ASP A 85 -26.27 44.26 20.92
C ASP A 85 -26.68 44.17 19.45
N GLU A 86 -27.94 43.83 19.20
CA GLU A 86 -28.56 43.91 17.88
C GLU A 86 -28.72 45.38 17.48
N ALA A 87 -27.79 45.88 16.67
CA ALA A 87 -27.98 47.14 15.97
C ALA A 87 -29.07 47.01 14.89
N PRO A 88 -29.98 47.99 14.75
CA PRO A 88 -31.04 47.95 13.75
C PRO A 88 -30.45 48.05 12.35
N ILE A 89 -30.76 47.06 11.52
CA ILE A 89 -30.48 47.07 10.09
C ILE A 89 -31.38 48.15 9.47
N ASP A 90 -30.73 49.14 8.85
CA ASP A 90 -31.34 50.24 8.10
C ASP A 90 -31.64 49.73 6.69
N ASP A 91 -32.92 49.64 6.36
CA ASP A 91 -33.47 49.18 5.09
C ASP A 91 -33.26 50.28 4.03
N GLY A 92 -32.01 50.52 3.67
CA GLY A 92 -31.60 51.46 2.64
C GLY A 92 -32.04 50.96 1.25
N GLU A 93 -33.17 51.49 0.81
CA GLU A 93 -33.73 51.50 -0.54
C GLU A 93 -32.62 51.63 -1.61
N ALA A 94 -32.24 50.49 -2.19
CA ALA A 94 -31.25 50.41 -3.27
C ALA A 94 -31.97 50.40 -4.62
N ASP A 95 -31.69 51.45 -5.38
CA ASP A 95 -32.07 51.73 -6.76
C ASP A 95 -32.17 50.49 -7.66
N GLU A 96 -33.29 50.42 -8.35
CA GLU A 96 -33.65 49.48 -9.40
C GLU A 96 -32.78 49.74 -10.65
N ALA A 97 -31.53 49.26 -10.62
CA ALA A 97 -30.70 49.20 -11.82
C ALA A 97 -31.27 48.11 -12.75
N THR A 98 -32.00 48.58 -13.75
CA THR A 98 -32.52 47.81 -14.88
C THR A 98 -31.34 47.16 -15.62
N ILE A 99 -31.11 45.87 -15.38
CA ILE A 99 -30.22 45.05 -16.19
C ILE A 99 -31.05 44.58 -17.38
N GLU A 100 -30.82 45.17 -18.55
CA GLU A 100 -31.19 44.58 -19.84
C GLU A 100 -30.39 43.28 -19.99
N THR A 101 -30.97 42.17 -19.52
CA THR A 101 -30.56 40.83 -19.94
C THR A 101 -30.92 40.69 -21.41
N GLU A 102 -29.91 40.84 -22.27
CA GLU A 102 -29.94 40.28 -23.61
C GLU A 102 -30.30 38.80 -23.51
N ASP A 103 -31.36 38.45 -24.23
CA ASP A 103 -31.97 37.14 -24.38
C ASP A 103 -30.99 36.16 -25.05
N GLU A 104 -29.95 35.75 -24.32
CA GLU A 104 -29.09 34.63 -24.69
C GLU A 104 -29.81 33.34 -24.31
N LYS A 105 -30.73 32.98 -25.20
CA LYS A 105 -31.41 31.69 -25.32
C LYS A 105 -30.53 30.56 -24.78
N PRO A 106 -30.83 29.96 -23.61
CA PRO A 106 -30.06 28.85 -23.12
C PRO A 106 -30.19 27.73 -24.14
N ALA A 107 -29.06 27.36 -24.75
CA ALA A 107 -28.91 26.09 -25.43
C ALA A 107 -28.95 25.00 -24.35
N THR A 108 -30.15 24.77 -23.82
CA THR A 108 -30.54 23.57 -23.12
C THR A 108 -30.35 22.44 -24.11
N SER A 109 -29.12 21.91 -24.16
CA SER A 109 -28.90 20.53 -24.57
C SER A 109 -29.45 19.64 -23.45
N THR A 110 -30.77 19.67 -23.29
CA THR A 110 -31.51 18.46 -22.99
C THR A 110 -31.17 17.53 -24.13
N ARG A 111 -30.10 16.74 -23.93
CA ARG A 111 -29.95 15.46 -24.59
C ARG A 111 -31.15 14.66 -24.10
N THR A 112 -32.25 14.81 -24.82
CA THR A 112 -33.37 13.89 -24.80
C THR A 112 -32.76 12.54 -25.12
N VAL A 113 -32.44 11.78 -24.07
CA VAL A 113 -32.30 10.34 -24.15
C VAL A 113 -33.72 9.83 -24.41
N THR A 114 -34.20 10.06 -25.62
CA THR A 114 -35.31 9.33 -26.26
C THR A 114 -34.74 8.04 -26.86
N GLY A 115 -33.85 7.38 -26.12
CA GLY A 115 -33.85 5.94 -26.14
C GLY A 115 -34.80 5.58 -25.02
N GLU A 116 -35.94 4.99 -25.36
CA GLU A 116 -36.60 4.03 -24.48
C GLU A 116 -35.48 3.12 -23.95
N LEU A 117 -34.94 3.47 -22.79
CA LEU A 117 -34.17 2.53 -22.02
C LEU A 117 -35.19 1.43 -21.75
N ASP A 118 -34.93 0.28 -22.34
CA ASP A 118 -35.60 -0.99 -22.15
C ASP A 118 -35.57 -1.38 -20.67
N VAL A 119 -36.27 -0.63 -19.82
CA VAL A 119 -36.47 -0.94 -18.40
C VAL A 119 -37.24 -2.27 -18.32
N GLU A 120 -38.12 -2.54 -19.29
CA GLU A 120 -38.80 -3.82 -19.44
C GLU A 120 -37.85 -4.94 -19.90
N ALA A 121 -36.88 -4.71 -20.80
CA ALA A 121 -35.90 -5.75 -21.15
C ALA A 121 -34.87 -5.98 -20.03
N ALA A 122 -34.51 -4.94 -19.27
CA ALA A 122 -33.68 -5.07 -18.08
C ALA A 122 -34.41 -5.85 -16.96
N LEU A 123 -35.70 -5.61 -16.74
CA LEU A 123 -36.51 -6.42 -15.82
C LEU A 123 -36.71 -7.85 -16.33
N ALA A 124 -36.92 -8.04 -17.64
CA ALA A 124 -37.04 -9.37 -18.24
C ALA A 124 -35.72 -10.17 -18.16
N ALA A 125 -34.57 -9.50 -18.25
CA ALA A 125 -33.26 -10.12 -18.06
C ALA A 125 -33.04 -10.58 -16.61
N ILE A 126 -33.49 -9.79 -15.61
CA ILE A 126 -33.41 -10.17 -14.19
C ILE A 126 -34.39 -11.30 -13.85
N SER A 127 -35.58 -11.29 -14.44
CA SER A 127 -36.55 -12.38 -14.31
C SER A 127 -36.01 -13.70 -14.91
N ARG A 128 -35.42 -13.65 -16.12
CA ARG A 128 -34.79 -14.83 -16.75
C ARG A 128 -33.57 -15.37 -16.00
N LEU A 129 -32.89 -14.56 -15.20
CA LEU A 129 -31.77 -15.04 -14.38
C LEU A 129 -32.24 -15.86 -13.17
N THR A 130 -33.50 -15.72 -12.77
CA THR A 130 -34.09 -16.40 -11.61
C THR A 130 -34.80 -17.70 -11.99
N GLU A 131 -35.31 -17.81 -13.23
CA GLU A 131 -36.30 -18.83 -13.58
C GLU A 131 -35.74 -20.15 -14.16
N ASP A 132 -34.46 -20.26 -14.54
CA ASP A 132 -34.00 -21.51 -15.16
C ASP A 132 -32.55 -21.88 -14.83
N ARG A 133 -32.25 -22.07 -13.54
CA ARG A 133 -31.26 -23.09 -13.19
C ARG A 133 -32.01 -24.42 -13.12
N PRO A 134 -32.01 -25.25 -14.18
CA PRO A 134 -32.47 -26.61 -14.03
C PRO A 134 -31.67 -27.20 -12.88
N ILE A 135 -32.40 -27.64 -11.86
CA ILE A 135 -31.87 -28.51 -10.82
C ILE A 135 -31.31 -29.69 -11.60
N ARG A 136 -30.01 -29.64 -11.92
CA ARG A 136 -29.25 -30.76 -12.44
C ARG A 136 -29.38 -31.79 -11.34
N ARG A 137 -30.38 -32.67 -11.49
CA ARG A 137 -30.47 -33.91 -10.74
C ARG A 137 -29.11 -34.55 -10.93
N ARG A 138 -28.30 -34.47 -9.89
CA ARG A 138 -27.01 -35.15 -9.79
C ARG A 138 -27.34 -36.59 -10.18
N PRO A 139 -26.86 -37.12 -11.31
CA PRO A 139 -27.07 -38.52 -11.63
C PRO A 139 -26.62 -39.33 -10.41
N PRO A 140 -27.34 -40.40 -10.04
CA PRO A 140 -26.95 -41.23 -8.93
C PRO A 140 -25.48 -41.61 -9.10
N PRO A 141 -24.68 -41.57 -8.02
CA PRO A 141 -23.24 -41.83 -8.09
C PRO A 141 -23.03 -43.16 -8.81
N LYS A 142 -22.54 -43.08 -10.06
CA LYS A 142 -21.99 -44.24 -10.71
C LYS A 142 -20.81 -44.63 -9.84
N ALA A 143 -20.83 -45.88 -9.37
CA ALA A 143 -19.78 -46.49 -8.58
C ALA A 143 -18.41 -46.04 -9.12
N GLU A 144 -17.62 -45.49 -8.20
CA GLU A 144 -16.31 -44.91 -8.40
C GLU A 144 -15.47 -45.79 -9.32
N GLN A 145 -15.29 -45.35 -10.56
CA GLN A 145 -14.00 -45.49 -11.18
C GLN A 145 -13.17 -44.38 -10.54
N GLU A 146 -12.24 -44.77 -9.67
CA GLU A 146 -11.12 -43.93 -9.22
C GLU A 146 -10.36 -43.46 -10.47
N GLU A 147 -10.89 -42.43 -11.14
CA GLU A 147 -10.06 -41.62 -12.01
C GLU A 147 -9.02 -40.99 -11.08
N PRO A 148 -7.71 -41.18 -11.34
CA PRO A 148 -6.67 -40.61 -10.51
C PRO A 148 -6.94 -39.11 -10.43
N GLU A 149 -7.23 -38.62 -9.22
CA GLU A 149 -7.44 -37.20 -8.96
C GLU A 149 -6.29 -36.48 -9.67
N PRO A 150 -6.57 -35.67 -10.71
CA PRO A 150 -5.51 -34.98 -11.42
C PRO A 150 -4.80 -34.17 -10.35
N GLU A 151 -3.55 -34.52 -10.06
CA GLU A 151 -2.69 -33.84 -9.10
C GLU A 151 -2.88 -32.35 -9.38
N THR A 152 -3.73 -31.71 -8.57
CA THR A 152 -3.98 -30.30 -8.77
C THR A 152 -2.60 -29.68 -8.58
N PRO A 153 -2.03 -29.06 -9.62
CA PRO A 153 -0.68 -28.54 -9.51
C PRO A 153 -0.71 -27.69 -8.26
N HIS A 154 0.14 -28.01 -7.28
CA HIS A 154 0.26 -27.27 -6.04
C HIS A 154 0.62 -25.83 -6.43
N PHE A 155 -0.41 -25.04 -6.73
CA PHE A 155 -0.31 -23.61 -6.87
C PHE A 155 0.15 -23.20 -5.50
N ILE A 156 1.41 -22.76 -5.46
CA ILE A 156 2.03 -22.14 -4.30
C ILE A 156 0.94 -21.29 -3.67
N ASP A 157 0.48 -21.67 -2.48
CA ASP A 157 -0.58 -20.99 -1.74
C ASP A 157 -0.10 -19.57 -1.48
N PHE A 158 -0.33 -18.69 -2.44
CA PHE A 158 -0.21 -17.27 -2.24
C PHE A 158 -1.37 -16.93 -1.32
N PRO A 159 -1.10 -16.45 -0.10
CA PRO A 159 -2.17 -16.06 0.81
C PRO A 159 -3.02 -15.01 0.09
N MET A 160 -4.20 -15.43 -0.39
CA MET A 160 -5.11 -14.51 -1.06
C MET A 160 -5.60 -13.53 0.01
N PRO A 161 -5.55 -12.21 -0.27
CA PRO A 161 -6.12 -11.26 0.66
C PRO A 161 -7.61 -11.59 0.84
N PRO A 162 -8.13 -11.55 2.07
CA PRO A 162 -9.54 -11.81 2.31
C PRO A 162 -10.39 -10.82 1.51
N PRO A 163 -11.49 -11.27 0.89
CA PRO A 163 -12.35 -10.39 0.11
C PRO A 163 -12.83 -9.23 1.01
N ILE A 164 -12.55 -8.00 0.57
CA ILE A 164 -12.87 -6.79 1.32
C ILE A 164 -14.39 -6.63 1.34
N THR A 165 -15.03 -6.94 2.46
CA THR A 165 -16.44 -6.60 2.68
C THR A 165 -16.54 -5.14 3.11
N MET A 166 -17.13 -4.28 2.28
CA MET A 166 -17.36 -2.87 2.65
C MET A 166 -18.31 -2.78 3.84
N ARG A 167 -17.78 -2.49 5.03
CA ARG A 167 -18.60 -2.08 6.18
C ARG A 167 -19.05 -0.63 5.95
N ARG A 168 -20.37 -0.37 5.93
CA ARG A 168 -20.90 1.00 5.99
C ARG A 168 -20.36 1.68 7.24
N GLY A 169 -19.80 2.89 7.10
CA GLY A 169 -19.22 3.66 8.20
C GLY A 169 -17.70 3.49 8.42
N SER A 170 -16.96 2.87 7.49
CA SER A 170 -15.50 2.83 7.61
C SER A 170 -14.89 4.22 7.47
N MET A 171 -13.93 4.58 8.33
CA MET A 171 -13.24 5.89 8.29
C MET A 171 -12.63 6.22 6.92
N ALA A 172 -12.34 5.22 6.08
CA ALA A 172 -11.85 5.39 4.71
C ALA A 172 -12.76 6.26 3.83
N SER A 173 -14.08 6.33 4.08
CA SER A 173 -14.98 7.21 3.31
C SER A 173 -15.13 8.61 3.89
N VAL A 174 -14.86 8.78 5.20
CA VAL A 174 -15.08 10.04 5.91
C VAL A 174 -14.02 11.07 5.54
N VAL A 175 -12.74 10.66 5.54
CA VAL A 175 -11.62 11.56 5.25
C VAL A 175 -11.69 12.19 3.86
N PRO A 176 -11.87 11.45 2.73
CA PRO A 176 -11.98 12.09 1.43
C PRO A 176 -13.20 13.03 1.34
N GLY A 177 -14.30 12.71 2.04
CA GLY A 177 -15.48 13.58 2.10
C GLY A 177 -15.20 14.90 2.81
N ILE A 178 -14.60 14.87 4.01
CA ILE A 178 -14.20 16.08 4.75
C ILE A 178 -13.22 16.92 3.92
N LEU A 179 -12.27 16.26 3.26
CA LEU A 179 -11.26 16.94 2.46
C LEU A 179 -11.87 17.65 1.25
N LEU A 180 -12.88 17.05 0.60
CA LEU A 180 -13.63 17.68 -0.49
C LEU A 180 -14.43 18.91 -0.02
N ILE A 181 -15.01 18.85 1.19
CA ILE A 181 -15.71 19.99 1.80
C ILE A 181 -14.71 21.13 2.06
N LEU A 182 -13.57 20.85 2.68
CA LEU A 182 -12.54 21.87 2.96
C LEU A 182 -12.01 22.52 1.68
N ILE A 183 -11.78 21.72 0.63
CA ILE A 183 -11.36 22.25 -0.67
C ILE A 183 -12.45 23.13 -1.27
N GLY A 184 -13.73 22.73 -1.21
CA GLY A 184 -14.84 23.54 -1.68
C GLY A 184 -14.94 24.89 -0.95
N VAL A 185 -14.82 24.87 0.38
CA VAL A 185 -14.82 26.08 1.22
C VAL A 185 -13.64 27.00 0.84
N TRP A 186 -12.44 26.45 0.72
CA TRP A 186 -11.27 27.21 0.31
C TRP A 186 -11.42 27.80 -1.10
N LEU A 187 -11.94 27.04 -2.06
CA LEU A 187 -12.19 27.52 -3.42
C LEU A 187 -13.21 28.66 -3.42
N THR A 188 -14.26 28.55 -2.59
CA THR A 188 -15.29 29.56 -2.47
C THR A 188 -14.71 30.87 -1.92
N LEU A 189 -13.88 30.78 -0.88
CA LEU A 189 -13.18 31.93 -0.32
C LEU A 189 -12.21 32.56 -1.33
N ALA A 190 -11.41 31.74 -2.02
CA ALA A 190 -10.43 32.22 -3.00
C ALA A 190 -11.10 32.93 -4.19
N LEU A 191 -12.27 32.46 -4.62
CA LEU A 191 -13.05 33.10 -5.69
C LEU A 191 -13.70 34.41 -5.24
N ASN A 192 -13.91 34.62 -3.94
CA ASN A 192 -14.54 35.82 -3.40
C ASN A 192 -13.55 36.94 -3.05
N THR A 193 -12.24 36.64 -2.99
CA THR A 193 -11.19 37.60 -2.57
C THR A 193 -10.55 38.39 -3.73
N ASP A 194 -11.22 38.55 -4.88
CA ASP A 194 -10.72 39.19 -6.12
C ASP A 194 -9.36 38.65 -6.64
N THR A 195 -8.87 37.58 -6.05
CA THR A 195 -7.56 37.00 -6.28
C THR A 195 -7.75 35.63 -6.90
N THR A 196 -8.05 35.62 -8.20
CA THR A 196 -8.26 34.38 -8.95
C THR A 196 -7.03 33.49 -8.79
N PRO A 197 -7.15 32.31 -8.15
CA PRO A 197 -6.02 31.44 -7.92
C PRO A 197 -5.44 30.99 -9.27
N SER A 198 -4.11 30.94 -9.37
CA SER A 198 -3.48 30.45 -10.59
C SER A 198 -3.88 28.99 -10.81
N GLY A 199 -4.12 28.61 -12.07
CA GLY A 199 -4.55 27.24 -12.41
C GLY A 199 -3.57 26.16 -11.90
N GLY A 200 -2.29 26.49 -11.79
CA GLY A 200 -1.26 25.62 -11.20
C GLY A 200 -1.49 25.34 -9.71
N VAL A 201 -1.89 26.35 -8.93
CA VAL A 201 -2.22 26.17 -7.50
C VAL A 201 -3.45 25.28 -7.35
N VAL A 202 -4.49 25.51 -8.16
CA VAL A 202 -5.71 24.67 -8.14
C VAL A 202 -5.36 23.22 -8.48
N ALA A 203 -4.56 22.98 -9.52
CA ALA A 203 -4.10 21.65 -9.88
C ALA A 203 -3.28 20.99 -8.75
N ALA A 204 -2.37 21.73 -8.11
CA ALA A 204 -1.59 21.23 -6.98
C ALA A 204 -2.48 20.81 -5.80
N VAL A 205 -3.49 21.63 -5.45
CA VAL A 205 -4.45 21.31 -4.38
C VAL A 205 -5.22 20.03 -4.70
N ILE A 206 -5.68 19.84 -5.93
CA ILE A 206 -6.36 18.62 -6.36
C ILE A 206 -5.44 17.39 -6.25
N VAL A 207 -4.18 17.51 -6.68
CA VAL A 207 -3.23 16.38 -6.59
C VAL A 207 -2.92 16.03 -5.14
N VAL A 208 -2.74 17.03 -4.27
CA VAL A 208 -2.55 16.82 -2.82
C VAL A 208 -3.77 16.14 -2.21
N ALA A 209 -4.98 16.54 -2.61
CA ALA A 209 -6.23 15.90 -2.17
C ALA A 209 -6.28 14.41 -2.49
N VAL A 210 -5.91 14.06 -3.73
CA VAL A 210 -5.82 12.68 -4.20
C VAL A 210 -4.74 11.92 -3.43
N ALA A 211 -3.58 12.52 -3.19
CA ALA A 211 -2.50 11.93 -2.40
C ALA A 211 -2.93 11.61 -0.96
N ILE A 212 -3.64 12.54 -0.29
CA ILE A 212 -4.18 12.33 1.06
C ILE A 212 -5.23 11.21 1.08
N THR A 213 -6.03 11.09 0.02
CA THR A 213 -6.99 9.99 -0.12
C THR A 213 -6.28 8.63 -0.19
N PHE A 214 -5.23 8.50 -1.00
CA PHE A 214 -4.41 7.27 -1.05
C PHE A 214 -3.70 6.98 0.28
N LEU A 215 -3.24 8.02 0.98
CA LEU A 215 -2.61 7.88 2.29
C LEU A 215 -3.61 7.38 3.35
N THR A 216 -4.83 7.91 3.34
CA THR A 216 -5.91 7.43 4.19
C THR A 216 -6.28 5.99 3.88
N GLN A 217 -6.37 5.65 2.59
CA GLN A 217 -6.65 4.29 2.16
C GLN A 217 -5.57 3.31 2.65
N TRP A 218 -4.30 3.73 2.61
CA TRP A 218 -3.19 2.96 3.17
C TRP A 218 -3.34 2.75 4.69
N LEU A 219 -3.64 3.82 5.44
CA LEU A 219 -3.88 3.74 6.89
C LEU A 219 -5.02 2.77 7.24
N SER A 220 -6.08 2.75 6.43
CA SER A 220 -7.25 1.88 6.64
C SER A 220 -7.00 0.41 6.24
N SER A 221 -6.24 0.16 5.18
CA SER A 221 -6.08 -1.19 4.58
C SER A 221 -5.14 -2.12 5.34
N LYS A 222 -4.55 -1.66 6.46
CA LYS A 222 -3.45 -2.35 7.18
C LYS A 222 -2.26 -2.61 6.22
N ARG A 223 -1.23 -3.33 6.68
CA ARG A 223 0.10 -3.50 6.01
C ARG A 223 0.09 -4.03 4.55
N TRP A 224 -1.06 -4.36 3.98
CA TRP A 224 -1.22 -5.00 2.68
C TRP A 224 -1.19 -4.04 1.48
N SER A 225 -1.32 -2.72 1.70
CA SER A 225 -1.43 -1.74 0.61
C SER A 225 -0.15 -0.93 0.36
N VAL A 226 1.01 -1.59 0.30
CA VAL A 226 2.31 -0.90 0.07
C VAL A 226 2.28 -0.02 -1.19
N GLY A 227 1.56 -0.46 -2.23
CA GLY A 227 1.43 0.30 -3.47
C GLY A 227 0.73 1.66 -3.30
N THR A 228 -0.32 1.76 -2.48
CA THR A 228 -1.03 3.04 -2.30
C THR A 228 -0.22 4.04 -1.49
N LEU A 229 0.57 3.58 -0.51
CA LEU A 229 1.51 4.46 0.21
C LEU A 229 2.54 5.04 -0.75
N LEU A 230 3.12 4.20 -1.60
CA LEU A 230 4.13 4.63 -2.58
C LEU A 230 3.54 5.68 -3.52
N VAL A 231 2.34 5.45 -4.07
CA VAL A 231 1.65 6.42 -4.93
C VAL A 231 1.33 7.71 -4.18
N ALA A 232 0.83 7.63 -2.94
CA ALA A 232 0.52 8.80 -2.12
C ALA A 232 1.75 9.67 -1.88
N LEU A 233 2.86 9.06 -1.45
CA LEU A 233 4.12 9.76 -1.20
C LEU A 233 4.70 10.35 -2.49
N LEU A 234 4.65 9.61 -3.60
CA LEU A 234 5.16 10.08 -4.89
C LEU A 234 4.39 11.29 -5.40
N LEU A 235 3.06 11.29 -5.26
CA LEU A 235 2.22 12.44 -5.58
C LEU A 235 2.54 13.62 -4.66
N LEU A 236 2.60 13.40 -3.34
CA LEU A 236 2.81 14.47 -2.36
C LEU A 236 4.18 15.13 -2.51
N LEU A 237 5.24 14.33 -2.58
CA LEU A 237 6.62 14.81 -2.79
C LEU A 237 6.81 15.39 -4.19
N GLY A 238 6.23 14.76 -5.22
CA GLY A 238 6.31 15.24 -6.61
C GLY A 238 5.62 16.58 -6.80
N THR A 239 4.42 16.76 -6.22
CA THR A 239 3.72 18.05 -6.21
C THR A 239 4.50 19.09 -5.41
N GLY A 240 5.07 18.72 -4.26
CA GLY A 240 5.92 19.63 -3.47
C GLY A 240 7.13 20.14 -4.24
N VAL A 241 7.85 19.25 -4.93
CA VAL A 241 8.99 19.64 -5.79
C VAL A 241 8.53 20.51 -6.95
N THR A 242 7.45 20.14 -7.63
CA THR A 242 6.89 20.94 -8.73
C THR A 242 6.51 22.34 -8.24
N PHE A 243 5.92 22.44 -7.06
CA PHE A 243 5.54 23.71 -6.45
C PHE A 243 6.77 24.59 -6.13
N ILE A 244 7.82 24.01 -5.55
CA ILE A 244 9.09 24.71 -5.28
C ILE A 244 9.75 25.22 -6.58
N LEU A 245 9.76 24.38 -7.62
CA LEU A 245 10.29 24.75 -8.94
C LEU A 245 9.48 25.91 -9.56
N THR A 246 8.16 25.94 -9.37
CA THR A 246 7.34 27.05 -9.88
C THR A 246 7.47 28.35 -9.08
N GLN A 247 7.95 28.30 -7.84
CA GLN A 247 8.18 29.49 -7.02
C GLN A 247 9.57 30.10 -7.18
N THR A 248 10.53 29.30 -7.63
CA THR A 248 11.93 29.71 -7.70
C THR A 248 12.26 30.13 -9.12
N ASP A 249 12.26 31.43 -9.40
CA ASP A 249 12.59 31.98 -10.73
C ASP A 249 13.99 31.58 -11.24
N SER A 250 14.86 31.08 -10.35
CA SER A 250 16.23 30.69 -10.68
C SER A 250 16.41 29.23 -11.09
N LEU A 251 15.44 28.34 -10.89
CA LEU A 251 15.56 26.93 -11.30
C LEU A 251 14.63 26.64 -12.48
N ASP A 252 15.22 26.54 -13.67
CA ASP A 252 14.47 26.07 -14.84
C ASP A 252 14.20 24.56 -14.75
N PHE A 253 13.19 24.09 -15.47
CA PHE A 253 12.82 22.66 -15.49
C PHE A 253 13.98 21.77 -15.98
N THR A 254 14.85 22.34 -16.82
CA THR A 254 16.07 21.72 -17.34
C THR A 254 17.11 21.46 -16.26
N GLU A 255 17.13 22.24 -15.18
CA GLU A 255 18.07 22.08 -14.06
C GLU A 255 17.44 21.28 -12.90
N GLY A 256 16.10 21.32 -12.81
CA GLY A 256 15.33 20.69 -11.73
C GLY A 256 15.05 19.19 -11.89
N TRP A 257 15.32 18.56 -13.04
CA TRP A 257 15.04 17.12 -13.24
C TRP A 257 15.69 16.17 -12.21
N PRO A 258 16.90 16.42 -11.65
CA PRO A 258 17.48 15.54 -10.65
C PRO A 258 16.65 15.49 -9.37
N LEU A 259 15.89 16.54 -9.04
CA LEU A 259 14.99 16.54 -7.87
C LEU A 259 13.89 15.49 -8.00
N TYR A 260 13.34 15.27 -9.21
CA TYR A 260 12.32 14.24 -9.43
C TYR A 260 12.88 12.83 -9.21
N ILE A 261 14.14 12.58 -9.56
CA ILE A 261 14.82 11.32 -9.24
C ILE A 261 14.96 11.17 -7.72
N GLY A 262 15.29 12.26 -7.03
CA GLY A 262 15.35 12.33 -5.58
C GLY A 262 14.02 11.99 -4.93
N VAL A 263 12.91 12.53 -5.46
CA VAL A 263 11.55 12.23 -5.02
C VAL A 263 11.25 10.73 -5.08
N VAL A 264 11.59 10.07 -6.19
CA VAL A 264 11.41 8.61 -6.32
C VAL A 264 12.26 7.87 -5.28
N GLY A 265 13.53 8.27 -5.10
CA GLY A 265 14.44 7.68 -4.13
C GLY A 265 13.96 7.82 -2.68
N VAL A 266 13.60 9.04 -2.28
CA VAL A 266 13.03 9.36 -0.97
C VAL A 266 11.74 8.59 -0.74
N THR A 267 10.85 8.53 -1.74
CA THR A 267 9.60 7.77 -1.65
C THR A 267 9.84 6.28 -1.39
N LEU A 268 10.77 5.66 -2.12
CA LEU A 268 11.14 4.26 -1.90
C LEU A 268 11.75 4.03 -0.52
N LEU A 269 12.60 4.95 -0.06
CA LEU A 269 13.24 4.87 1.25
C LEU A 269 12.21 4.99 2.38
N LEU A 270 11.33 5.99 2.33
CA LEU A 270 10.22 6.15 3.29
C LEU A 270 9.28 4.95 3.26
N THR A 271 8.88 4.50 2.06
CA THR A 271 8.00 3.34 1.93
C THR A 271 8.63 2.09 2.56
N SER A 272 9.94 1.87 2.35
CA SER A 272 10.68 0.76 2.96
C SER A 272 10.75 0.87 4.47
N PHE A 273 10.97 2.09 4.99
CA PHE A 273 11.02 2.37 6.43
C PHE A 273 9.66 2.13 7.11
N LEU A 274 8.58 2.66 6.53
CA LEU A 274 7.23 2.57 7.10
C LEU A 274 6.65 1.15 7.04
N THR A 275 6.94 0.40 5.98
CA THR A 275 6.33 -0.93 5.79
C THR A 275 6.99 -2.03 6.60
N ARG A 276 8.16 -1.75 7.21
CA ARG A 276 8.98 -2.74 7.95
C ARG A 276 9.18 -4.05 7.17
N ALA A 277 9.05 -3.98 5.84
CA ALA A 277 9.10 -5.15 4.98
C ALA A 277 10.54 -5.61 4.94
N SER A 278 10.79 -6.83 5.43
CA SER A 278 12.12 -7.46 5.58
C SER A 278 12.98 -7.49 4.30
N THR A 279 12.43 -7.10 3.14
CA THR A 279 13.17 -6.99 1.90
C THR A 279 14.04 -5.72 1.90
N GLN A 280 15.35 -5.89 2.07
CA GLN A 280 16.36 -4.82 1.99
C GLN A 280 16.49 -4.19 0.58
N ARG A 281 15.93 -4.82 -0.46
CA ARG A 281 16.07 -4.41 -1.87
C ARG A 281 15.55 -2.98 -2.19
N PRO A 282 14.29 -2.62 -1.87
CA PRO A 282 13.77 -1.27 -2.15
C PRO A 282 14.51 -0.17 -1.38
N PHE A 283 15.03 -0.47 -0.19
CA PHE A 283 15.83 0.48 0.59
C PHE A 283 17.13 0.86 -0.13
N VAL A 284 17.89 -0.15 -0.60
CA VAL A 284 19.15 0.07 -1.34
C VAL A 284 18.89 0.81 -2.66
N ALA A 285 17.80 0.47 -3.36
CA ALA A 285 17.40 1.17 -4.58
C ALA A 285 17.05 2.64 -4.31
N GLY A 286 16.29 2.92 -3.24
CA GLY A 286 15.97 4.29 -2.83
C GLY A 286 17.21 5.10 -2.49
N LEU A 287 18.14 4.53 -1.72
CA LEU A 287 19.41 5.17 -1.38
C LEU A 287 20.25 5.49 -2.63
N ALA A 288 20.35 4.54 -3.57
CA ALA A 288 21.08 4.75 -4.82
C ALA A 288 20.48 5.90 -5.66
N LEU A 289 19.15 6.01 -5.72
CA LEU A 289 18.48 7.12 -6.42
C LEU A 289 18.70 8.47 -5.72
N ILE A 290 18.75 8.51 -4.39
CA ILE A 290 19.08 9.74 -3.64
C ILE A 290 20.50 10.18 -3.94
N VAL A 291 21.47 9.26 -3.92
CA VAL A 291 22.87 9.58 -4.26
C VAL A 291 22.98 10.04 -5.71
N ALA A 292 22.28 9.39 -6.64
CA ALA A 292 22.25 9.79 -8.05
C ALA A 292 21.61 11.18 -8.24
N SER A 293 20.52 11.46 -7.52
CA SER A 293 19.85 12.76 -7.52
C SER A 293 20.75 13.87 -6.97
N ALA A 294 21.43 13.62 -5.85
CA ALA A 294 22.40 14.54 -5.27
C ALA A 294 23.55 14.82 -6.24
N ALA A 295 24.13 13.77 -6.85
CA ALA A 295 25.18 13.94 -7.85
C ALA A 295 24.68 14.76 -9.07
N GLY A 296 23.47 14.48 -9.55
CA GLY A 296 22.84 15.23 -10.62
C GLY A 296 22.64 16.70 -10.27
N LEU A 297 22.18 17.00 -9.04
CA LEU A 297 22.03 18.37 -8.55
C LEU A 297 23.35 19.13 -8.49
N VAL A 298 24.43 18.48 -8.04
CA VAL A 298 25.74 19.14 -7.99
C VAL A 298 26.23 19.46 -9.41
N VAL A 299 25.95 18.59 -10.38
CA VAL A 299 26.26 18.83 -11.80
C VAL A 299 25.40 19.94 -12.40
N THR A 300 24.08 19.95 -12.14
CA THR A 300 23.19 20.97 -12.73
C THR A 300 23.35 22.34 -12.07
N ALA A 301 23.78 22.40 -10.82
CA ALA A 301 24.05 23.65 -10.11
C ALA A 301 25.41 24.29 -10.45
N ASP A 302 26.13 23.75 -11.43
CA ASP A 302 27.46 24.23 -11.88
C ASP A 302 28.47 24.35 -10.72
N LEU A 303 28.35 23.48 -9.71
CA LEU A 303 29.24 23.44 -8.54
C LEU A 303 30.57 22.74 -8.84
N LEU A 304 30.69 22.07 -10.00
CA LEU A 304 31.92 21.41 -10.45
C LEU A 304 32.67 22.30 -11.43
N SER A 305 33.98 22.39 -11.23
CA SER A 305 34.89 22.96 -12.25
C SER A 305 34.89 22.09 -13.52
N GLU A 306 35.03 22.73 -14.68
CA GLU A 306 35.09 22.07 -16.01
C GLU A 306 36.11 20.92 -16.06
N ASP A 307 37.26 21.05 -15.39
CA ASP A 307 38.30 20.00 -15.32
C ASP A 307 37.80 18.70 -14.66
N LEU A 308 36.94 18.82 -13.64
CA LEU A 308 36.33 17.67 -12.97
C LEU A 308 35.25 17.04 -13.84
N LEU A 309 34.47 17.87 -14.55
CA LEU A 309 33.45 17.38 -15.48
C LEU A 309 34.06 16.54 -16.59
N ASP A 310 35.17 16.97 -17.19
CA ASP A 310 35.88 16.19 -18.22
C ASP A 310 36.41 14.85 -17.67
N THR A 311 36.91 14.86 -16.44
CA THR A 311 37.39 13.64 -15.78
C THR A 311 36.23 12.67 -15.51
N VAL A 312 35.09 13.16 -15.00
CA VAL A 312 33.89 12.35 -14.75
C VAL A 312 33.27 11.86 -16.06
N ALA A 313 33.27 12.69 -17.10
CA ALA A 313 32.82 12.33 -18.44
C ALA A 313 33.72 11.27 -19.11
N SER A 314 34.97 11.12 -18.66
CA SER A 314 35.79 9.98 -19.07
C SER A 314 35.40 8.68 -18.33
N LEU A 315 34.89 8.81 -17.10
CA LEU A 315 34.63 7.69 -16.18
C LEU A 315 33.17 7.21 -16.14
N TRP A 316 32.21 7.92 -16.74
CA TRP A 316 30.79 7.52 -16.73
C TRP A 316 30.51 6.10 -17.26
N PRO A 317 31.22 5.55 -18.27
CA PRO A 317 30.95 4.19 -18.73
C PRO A 317 31.25 3.16 -17.63
N VAL A 318 32.30 3.40 -16.85
CA VAL A 318 32.70 2.55 -15.73
C VAL A 318 31.64 2.61 -14.62
N ALA A 319 31.13 3.81 -14.32
CA ALA A 319 30.06 3.99 -13.34
C ALA A 319 28.79 3.21 -13.74
N ILE A 320 28.38 3.27 -15.02
CA ILE A 320 27.24 2.49 -15.52
C ILE A 320 27.47 0.99 -15.36
N ILE A 321 28.65 0.49 -15.71
CA ILE A 321 28.98 -0.94 -15.56
C ILE A 321 28.88 -1.36 -14.08
N ILE A 322 29.40 -0.55 -13.15
CA ILE A 322 29.31 -0.82 -11.72
C ILE A 322 27.84 -0.87 -11.26
N VAL A 323 27.01 0.09 -11.70
CA VAL A 323 25.57 0.12 -11.38
C VAL A 323 24.86 -1.13 -11.92
N ILE A 324 25.13 -1.53 -13.17
CA ILE A 324 24.54 -2.74 -13.75
C ILE A 324 24.96 -3.98 -12.95
N ILE A 325 26.24 -4.12 -12.61
CA ILE A 325 26.73 -5.25 -11.81
C ILE A 325 26.05 -5.27 -10.44
N LEU A 326 26.00 -4.14 -9.73
CA LEU A 326 25.33 -4.02 -8.43
C LEU A 326 23.84 -4.30 -8.50
N TRP A 327 23.18 -3.96 -9.62
CA TRP A 327 21.76 -4.22 -9.82
C TRP A 327 21.46 -5.68 -10.15
N VAL A 328 22.34 -6.34 -10.92
CA VAL A 328 22.23 -7.76 -11.26
C VAL A 328 22.59 -8.65 -10.08
N LEU A 329 23.58 -8.29 -9.26
CA LEU A 329 24.06 -9.09 -8.13
C LEU A 329 22.96 -9.56 -7.15
N PRO A 330 22.01 -8.72 -6.69
CA PRO A 330 20.96 -9.14 -5.78
C PRO A 330 19.88 -10.00 -6.44
N THR A 331 19.82 -10.05 -7.78
CA THR A 331 18.83 -10.87 -8.49
C THR A 331 19.23 -12.34 -8.54
N ILE A 332 20.52 -12.66 -8.34
CA ILE A 332 20.98 -14.03 -8.30
C ILE A 332 20.30 -14.72 -7.12
N PRO A 333 19.37 -15.67 -7.37
CA PRO A 333 18.69 -16.37 -6.31
C PRO A 333 19.78 -17.09 -5.51
N ARG A 334 19.99 -16.68 -4.26
CA ARG A 334 20.77 -17.47 -3.31
C ARG A 334 20.08 -18.81 -3.27
N ARG A 335 20.63 -19.80 -4.01
CA ARG A 335 20.18 -21.18 -3.97
C ARG A 335 20.35 -21.58 -2.51
N ARG A 336 19.26 -21.46 -1.74
CA ARG A 336 19.19 -21.98 -0.38
C ARG A 336 19.46 -23.45 -0.57
N ARG A 337 20.69 -23.88 -0.29
CA ARG A 337 21.04 -25.30 -0.24
C ARG A 337 20.08 -25.87 0.79
N ARG A 338 19.00 -26.52 0.33
CA ARG A 338 18.16 -27.34 1.19
C ARG A 338 19.11 -28.41 1.72
N VAL A 339 19.61 -28.21 2.92
CA VAL A 339 20.27 -29.26 3.67
C VAL A 339 19.15 -30.25 3.94
N ARG A 340 19.09 -31.30 3.12
CA ARG A 340 18.20 -32.44 3.29
C ARG A 340 18.70 -33.12 4.56
N ARG A 341 18.10 -32.78 5.71
CA ARG A 341 18.25 -33.60 6.91
C ARG A 341 17.56 -34.92 6.59
N GLY A 342 18.37 -35.95 6.42
CA GLY A 342 17.93 -37.33 6.34
C GLY A 342 17.71 -37.89 7.73
#